data_AF-A0A939WUY5-F1
#
_entry.id   AF-A0A939WUY5-F1
#
_cell.length_a   1.000
_cell.length_b   1.000
_cell.length_c   1.000
_cell.angle_alpha   90.00
_cell.angle_beta   90.00
_cell.angle_gamma   90.00
#
_symmetry.space_group_name_H-M   'P 1'
#
loop_
_entity.id
_entity.type
_entity.pdbx_description
1 polymer ?
#
loop_
_entity_poly.entity_id
_entity_poly.type
_entity_poly.pdbx_seq_one_letter_code
_entity_poly.pdbx_strand_id
1 'polypeptide(L)'
;MQMKPSKNLVIVVSLLVVTAATFIVVSPSRDDLPEEANALTSTKRSKAKPTASKNAKAKKIRAKNESPIAIESDARLHAELAIEDDEYSDLTPEMKRLMAEIQRCLDAEDRKALSKVCDRISKIRDERGYDAIPASVRAKAVEAIGLFLPDTLAELVEFMADSDPEVADSVSDQLDTLLNDTTVGDKELSGMLVTISKVLTNEDAIDSLAMSIDCNMRNSVKVKTYCQILDTGTTVAVARMKEAIAELMEVEVSELPANTVAIKNKLNEWLEVNPDGEEDNDFYKGVED
;
A
#
# COMPACT_ATOMS: atom_id res chain seq x y z
N MET A 1 -16.43 -61.95 23.86
CA MET A 1 -17.04 -61.42 22.62
C MET A 1 -16.31 -60.14 22.26
N GLN A 2 -15.45 -60.21 21.25
CA GLN A 2 -14.77 -59.05 20.66
C GLN A 2 -15.72 -58.44 19.62
N MET A 3 -15.94 -57.13 19.67
CA MET A 3 -16.41 -56.38 18.50
C MET A 3 -15.37 -55.31 18.17
N LYS A 4 -14.89 -55.38 16.93
CA LYS A 4 -13.96 -54.44 16.29
C LYS A 4 -14.64 -53.08 16.05
N PRO A 5 -13.88 -51.98 16.01
CA PRO A 5 -14.37 -50.69 15.56
C PRO A 5 -14.35 -50.59 14.02
N SER A 6 -15.43 -50.11 13.42
CA SER A 6 -15.46 -49.66 12.02
C SER A 6 -15.12 -48.17 11.95
N LYS A 7 -14.20 -47.86 11.04
CA LYS A 7 -13.62 -46.55 10.75
C LYS A 7 -14.56 -45.70 9.89
N ASN A 8 -14.23 -44.40 9.84
CA ASN A 8 -14.54 -43.38 8.83
C ASN A 8 -15.70 -42.42 9.17
N LEU A 9 -15.36 -41.30 9.82
CA LEU A 9 -15.63 -39.99 9.21
C LEU A 9 -14.61 -38.98 9.75
N VAL A 10 -13.67 -38.64 8.88
CA VAL A 10 -12.74 -37.53 9.06
C VAL A 10 -13.51 -36.26 8.69
N ILE A 11 -13.82 -35.42 9.67
CA ILE A 11 -14.11 -34.01 9.44
C ILE A 11 -13.03 -33.24 10.17
N VAL A 12 -12.03 -32.82 9.40
CA VAL A 12 -11.04 -31.82 9.80
C VAL A 12 -11.76 -30.47 9.78
N VAL A 13 -12.26 -30.02 10.93
CA VAL A 13 -12.58 -28.61 11.14
C VAL A 13 -11.28 -27.95 11.57
N SER A 14 -10.54 -27.41 10.61
CA SER A 14 -9.43 -26.50 10.88
C SER A 14 -10.01 -25.18 11.39
N LEU A 15 -10.14 -25.07 12.71
CA LEU A 15 -10.44 -23.82 13.40
C LEU A 15 -9.12 -23.02 13.45
N LEU A 16 -8.97 -22.05 12.55
CA LEU A 16 -7.88 -21.07 12.61
C LEU A 16 -8.23 -20.07 13.72
N VAL A 17 -7.67 -20.29 14.92
CA VAL A 17 -7.71 -19.31 16.01
C VAL A 17 -6.60 -18.31 15.75
N VAL A 18 -6.96 -17.16 15.19
CA VAL A 18 -6.06 -15.98 15.20
C VAL A 18 -6.18 -15.36 16.58
N THR A 19 -5.20 -15.62 17.44
CA THR A 19 -4.99 -14.87 18.67
C THR A 19 -4.61 -13.44 18.31
N ALA A 20 -5.56 -12.52 18.40
CA ALA A 20 -5.28 -11.09 18.47
C ALA A 20 -4.57 -10.81 19.79
N ALA A 21 -3.25 -10.65 19.76
CA ALA A 21 -2.51 -10.03 20.84
C ALA A 21 -2.83 -8.53 20.82
N THR A 22 -3.82 -8.12 21.61
CA THR A 22 -4.06 -6.71 21.91
C THR A 22 -2.89 -6.16 22.72
N PHE A 23 -1.96 -5.46 22.06
CA PHE A 23 -1.07 -4.54 22.76
C PHE A 23 -1.90 -3.31 23.15
N ILE A 24 -2.28 -3.25 24.42
CA ILE A 24 -2.77 -2.03 25.04
C ILE A 24 -1.52 -1.15 25.23
N VAL A 25 -1.31 -0.20 24.33
CA VAL A 25 -0.46 0.96 24.65
C VAL A 25 -1.24 1.77 25.67
N VAL A 26 -0.89 1.61 26.94
CA VAL A 26 -1.28 2.53 28.00
C VAL A 26 -0.54 3.84 27.72
N SER A 27 -1.18 4.76 27.01
CA SER A 27 -0.76 6.15 27.04
C SER A 27 -1.02 6.66 28.48
N PRO A 28 -0.02 7.19 29.19
CA PRO A 28 -0.25 7.80 30.49
C PRO A 28 -1.20 9.00 30.30
N SER A 29 -2.20 9.07 31.16
CA SER A 29 -3.13 10.20 31.28
C SER A 29 -2.37 11.52 31.30
N ARG A 30 -2.72 12.41 30.37
CA ARG A 30 -2.38 13.83 30.40
C ARG A 30 -3.16 14.48 31.55
N ASP A 31 -2.65 14.34 32.76
CA ASP A 31 -3.01 15.13 33.93
C ASP A 31 -1.89 14.91 34.95
N ASP A 32 -0.73 15.51 34.68
CA ASP A 32 0.23 16.00 35.68
C ASP A 32 1.51 16.48 34.98
N LEU A 33 1.94 17.70 35.33
CA LEU A 33 3.24 18.37 35.11
C LEU A 33 3.28 19.56 34.13
N PRO A 34 4.13 20.58 34.43
CA PRO A 34 3.67 21.94 34.62
C PRO A 34 3.85 22.87 33.42
N GLU A 35 3.03 23.91 33.46
CA GLU A 35 3.01 25.13 32.66
C GLU A 35 4.36 25.86 32.69
N GLU A 36 5.25 25.62 31.71
CA GLU A 36 6.27 26.57 31.21
C GLU A 36 7.14 25.89 30.13
N ALA A 37 6.81 26.09 28.84
CA ALA A 37 7.74 26.09 27.68
C ALA A 37 7.01 25.99 26.33
N ASN A 38 5.94 26.77 26.10
CA ASN A 38 5.37 26.96 24.75
C ASN A 38 5.36 28.44 24.38
N ALA A 39 6.57 28.96 24.13
CA ALA A 39 6.76 30.22 23.46
C ALA A 39 7.93 30.07 22.49
N LEU A 40 7.68 29.53 21.28
CA LEU A 40 8.46 29.77 20.05
C LEU A 40 7.99 28.79 18.95
N THR A 41 6.95 29.18 18.20
CA THR A 41 6.89 29.05 16.73
C THR A 41 5.58 29.69 16.23
N SER A 42 5.54 31.02 16.21
CA SER A 42 4.60 31.79 15.40
C SER A 42 5.41 32.79 14.58
N THR A 43 5.65 32.48 13.30
CA THR A 43 5.95 33.53 12.30
C THR A 43 5.55 33.11 10.88
N LYS A 44 4.37 33.58 10.46
CA LYS A 44 4.02 34.20 9.16
C LYS A 44 4.76 33.76 7.88
N ARG A 45 3.99 33.28 6.90
CA ARG A 45 3.96 33.71 5.47
C ARG A 45 2.86 32.89 4.77
N SER A 46 2.01 33.38 3.86
CA SER A 46 1.64 34.70 3.37
C SER A 46 0.39 34.50 2.48
N LYS A 47 -0.56 35.44 2.54
CA LYS A 47 -1.74 35.49 1.66
C LYS A 47 -1.32 35.69 0.20
N ALA A 48 -1.89 34.90 -0.71
CA ALA A 48 -2.08 35.27 -2.11
C ALA A 48 -3.52 34.93 -2.53
N LYS A 49 -4.20 35.89 -3.17
CA LYS A 49 -5.57 35.78 -3.71
C LYS A 49 -5.52 35.23 -5.15
N PRO A 50 -6.65 34.71 -5.70
CA PRO A 50 -6.68 33.69 -6.74
C PRO A 50 -6.62 34.25 -8.17
N THR A 51 -6.17 33.42 -9.11
CA THR A 51 -6.38 33.62 -10.55
C THR A 51 -6.85 32.33 -11.22
N ALA A 52 -7.89 32.50 -12.05
CA ALA A 52 -8.71 31.53 -12.74
C ALA A 52 -7.99 30.52 -13.67
N SER A 53 -8.58 29.32 -13.75
CA SER A 53 -8.89 28.54 -14.95
C SER A 53 -7.83 28.45 -16.05
N LYS A 54 -7.18 27.28 -16.18
CA LYS A 54 -6.76 26.71 -17.48
C LYS A 54 -6.84 25.18 -17.50
N ASN A 55 -8.01 24.67 -17.87
CA ASN A 55 -8.09 23.52 -18.77
C ASN A 55 -7.31 23.84 -20.05
N ALA A 56 -6.25 23.08 -20.35
CA ALA A 56 -5.76 22.74 -21.70
C ALA A 56 -4.28 22.33 -21.65
N LYS A 57 -4.01 21.01 -21.67
CA LYS A 57 -2.97 20.37 -22.51
C LYS A 57 -2.92 18.85 -22.33
N ALA A 58 -4.05 18.18 -22.55
CA ALA A 58 -4.06 16.77 -22.93
C ALA A 58 -4.29 16.67 -24.45
N LYS A 59 -3.24 16.90 -25.24
CA LYS A 59 -3.19 16.41 -26.63
C LYS A 59 -1.76 16.45 -27.18
N LYS A 60 -1.32 15.27 -27.62
CA LYS A 60 -0.41 15.01 -28.76
C LYS A 60 0.91 14.32 -28.40
N ILE A 61 0.83 13.01 -28.16
CA ILE A 61 1.85 12.08 -28.66
C ILE A 61 1.10 10.92 -29.31
N ARG A 62 1.08 10.89 -30.65
CA ARG A 62 0.77 9.68 -31.41
C ARG A 62 1.81 9.55 -32.51
N ALA A 63 2.28 8.31 -32.64
CA ALA A 63 3.16 7.75 -33.65
C ALA A 63 4.67 7.82 -33.36
N LYS A 64 5.19 6.76 -32.74
CA LYS A 64 6.05 5.79 -33.44
C LYS A 64 5.75 4.38 -32.93
N ASN A 65 5.47 3.49 -33.88
CA ASN A 65 5.22 2.07 -33.68
C ASN A 65 6.51 1.36 -33.27
N GLU A 66 6.55 0.91 -32.02
CA GLU A 66 7.24 -0.26 -31.49
C GLU A 66 6.65 -0.44 -30.09
N SER A 67 6.01 -1.58 -29.82
CA SER A 67 5.29 -1.82 -28.56
C SER A 67 6.24 -1.64 -27.36
N PRO A 68 6.06 -0.61 -26.49
CA PRO A 68 7.01 -0.31 -25.41
C PRO A 68 6.98 -1.33 -24.27
N ILE A 69 5.92 -2.14 -24.18
CA ILE A 69 5.57 -2.92 -23.00
C ILE A 69 6.52 -4.12 -22.78
N ALA A 70 7.06 -4.70 -23.85
CA ALA A 70 7.93 -5.89 -23.74
C ALA A 70 9.40 -5.57 -23.41
N ILE A 71 9.83 -4.31 -23.52
CA ILE A 71 11.23 -3.92 -23.30
C ILE A 71 11.42 -3.42 -21.86
N GLU A 72 10.38 -2.84 -21.24
CA GLU A 72 10.42 -2.41 -19.83
C GLU A 72 10.32 -3.58 -18.84
N SER A 73 9.59 -4.66 -19.16
CA SER A 73 9.49 -5.84 -18.30
C SER A 73 10.84 -6.54 -18.13
N ASP A 74 11.56 -6.75 -19.23
CA ASP A 74 12.84 -7.48 -19.23
C ASP A 74 13.98 -6.65 -18.61
N ALA A 75 13.93 -5.31 -18.73
CA ALA A 75 14.93 -4.42 -18.13
C ALA A 75 14.76 -4.28 -16.61
N ARG A 76 13.53 -4.41 -16.09
CA ARG A 76 13.26 -4.41 -14.64
C ARG A 76 13.84 -5.64 -13.94
N LEU A 77 13.77 -6.81 -14.57
CA LEU A 77 14.17 -8.09 -13.97
C LEU A 77 15.70 -8.25 -13.84
N HIS A 78 16.49 -7.51 -14.62
CA HIS A 78 17.96 -7.49 -14.54
C HIS A 78 18.54 -6.32 -13.76
N ALA A 79 17.74 -5.63 -12.94
CA ALA A 79 18.23 -4.56 -12.09
C ALA A 79 19.22 -5.12 -11.05
N GLU A 80 20.47 -4.63 -11.10
CA GLU A 80 21.45 -4.88 -10.05
C GLU A 80 21.12 -3.97 -8.86
N LEU A 81 20.84 -4.57 -7.70
CA LEU A 81 20.56 -3.82 -6.48
C LEU A 81 21.87 -3.22 -5.94
N ALA A 82 22.18 -2.00 -6.35
CA ALA A 82 23.38 -1.30 -5.91
C ALA A 82 23.24 -0.80 -4.47
N ILE A 83 24.14 -1.23 -3.59
CA ILE A 83 24.44 -0.60 -2.30
C ILE A 83 25.77 0.13 -2.46
N GLU A 84 25.95 1.28 -1.81
CA GLU A 84 27.21 2.01 -1.85
C GLU A 84 28.37 1.13 -1.33
N ASP A 85 29.55 1.22 -1.95
CA ASP A 85 30.67 0.29 -1.70
C ASP A 85 31.14 0.30 -0.24
N ASP A 86 31.05 1.44 0.43
CA ASP A 86 31.38 1.61 1.84
C ASP A 86 30.32 0.98 2.75
N GLU A 87 29.03 1.21 2.50
CA GLU A 87 27.94 0.56 3.22
C GLU A 87 27.98 -0.96 3.06
N TYR A 88 28.26 -1.46 1.85
CA TYR A 88 28.42 -2.89 1.60
C TYR A 88 29.63 -3.46 2.35
N SER A 89 30.72 -2.69 2.49
CA SER A 89 31.91 -3.15 3.20
C SER A 89 31.65 -3.42 4.70
N ASP A 90 30.79 -2.61 5.32
CA ASP A 90 30.42 -2.68 6.74
C ASP A 90 29.38 -3.78 7.04
N LEU A 91 28.73 -4.34 6.03
CA LEU A 91 27.78 -5.44 6.21
C LEU A 91 28.46 -6.69 6.79
N THR A 92 27.78 -7.31 7.74
CA THR A 92 28.18 -8.61 8.29
C THR A 92 28.14 -9.70 7.20
N PRO A 93 28.87 -10.82 7.37
CA PRO A 93 28.81 -11.93 6.42
C PRO A 93 27.39 -12.52 6.24
N GLU A 94 26.53 -12.43 7.26
CA GLU A 94 25.13 -12.85 7.19
C GLU A 94 24.32 -11.92 6.26
N MET A 95 24.50 -10.61 6.40
CA MET A 95 23.83 -9.60 5.56
C MET A 95 24.30 -9.66 4.10
N LYS A 96 25.61 -9.81 3.87
CA LYS A 96 26.18 -10.00 2.52
C LYS A 96 25.59 -11.23 1.82
N ARG A 97 25.34 -12.32 2.58
CA ARG A 97 24.67 -13.51 2.05
C ARG A 97 23.22 -13.26 1.70
N LEU A 98 22.47 -12.53 2.53
CA LEU A 98 21.09 -12.15 2.21
C LEU A 98 21.03 -11.34 0.92
N MET A 99 21.88 -10.33 0.76
CA MET A 99 21.99 -9.54 -0.48
C MET A 99 22.30 -10.39 -1.71
N ALA A 100 23.28 -11.29 -1.60
CA ALA A 100 23.63 -12.20 -2.69
C ALA A 100 22.54 -13.26 -2.97
N GLU A 101 21.68 -13.57 -1.99
CA GLU A 101 20.51 -14.42 -2.20
C GLU A 101 19.38 -13.65 -2.90
N ILE A 102 19.12 -12.40 -2.50
CA ILE A 102 18.16 -11.51 -3.17
C ILE A 102 18.54 -11.37 -4.65
N GLN A 103 19.77 -10.96 -4.95
CA GLN A 103 20.22 -10.78 -6.33
C GLN A 103 20.09 -12.07 -7.15
N ARG A 104 20.44 -13.23 -6.56
CA ARG A 104 20.27 -14.52 -7.23
C ARG A 104 18.80 -14.85 -7.52
N CYS A 105 17.88 -14.46 -6.65
CA CYS A 105 16.46 -14.64 -6.89
C CYS A 105 15.96 -13.73 -8.02
N LEU A 106 16.49 -12.50 -8.12
CA LEU A 106 16.22 -11.60 -9.25
C LEU A 106 16.76 -12.17 -10.55
N ASP A 107 18.03 -12.56 -10.59
CA ASP A 107 18.69 -13.12 -11.77
C ASP A 107 18.00 -14.39 -12.29
N ALA A 108 17.38 -15.16 -11.39
CA ALA A 108 16.65 -16.39 -11.70
C ALA A 108 15.13 -16.19 -11.86
N GLU A 109 14.64 -14.96 -11.67
CA GLU A 109 13.21 -14.61 -11.65
C GLU A 109 12.37 -15.49 -10.69
N ASP A 110 12.97 -15.97 -9.61
CA ASP A 110 12.33 -16.89 -8.65
C ASP A 110 11.67 -16.11 -7.50
N ARG A 111 10.45 -15.62 -7.77
CA ARG A 111 9.61 -14.93 -6.78
C ARG A 111 9.45 -15.73 -5.49
N LYS A 112 9.27 -17.06 -5.59
CA LYS A 112 9.02 -17.90 -4.41
C LYS A 112 10.26 -18.04 -3.54
N ALA A 113 11.45 -18.06 -4.15
CA ALA A 113 12.70 -17.99 -3.41
C ALA A 113 12.88 -16.59 -2.78
N LEU A 114 12.56 -15.52 -3.51
CA LEU A 114 12.62 -14.16 -3.00
C LEU A 114 11.72 -13.97 -1.75
N SER A 115 10.46 -14.40 -1.81
CA SER A 115 9.54 -14.33 -0.65
C SER A 115 10.15 -14.97 0.61
N LYS A 116 10.81 -16.14 0.47
CA LYS A 116 11.47 -16.81 1.61
C LYS A 116 12.67 -16.03 2.16
N VAL A 117 13.36 -15.27 1.31
CA VAL A 117 14.46 -14.41 1.76
C VAL A 117 13.88 -13.22 2.52
N CYS A 118 12.80 -12.61 2.02
CA CYS A 118 12.08 -11.55 2.72
C CYS A 118 11.50 -12.02 4.06
N ASP A 119 10.86 -13.19 4.13
CA ASP A 119 10.38 -13.80 5.38
C ASP A 119 11.51 -13.94 6.41
N ARG A 120 12.71 -14.32 5.95
CA ARG A 120 13.89 -14.44 6.83
C ARG A 120 14.37 -13.08 7.30
N ILE A 121 14.33 -12.05 6.45
CA ILE A 121 14.68 -10.67 6.83
C ILE A 121 13.68 -10.16 7.88
N SER A 122 12.37 -10.26 7.62
CA SER A 122 11.31 -9.91 8.57
C SER A 122 11.50 -10.64 9.90
N LYS A 123 11.76 -11.95 9.85
CA LYS A 123 11.98 -12.75 11.06
C LYS A 123 13.21 -12.33 11.86
N ILE A 124 14.33 -12.05 11.20
CA ILE A 124 15.54 -11.56 11.90
C ILE A 124 15.26 -10.21 12.54
N ARG A 125 14.58 -9.28 11.84
CA ARG A 125 14.14 -7.99 12.39
C ARG A 125 13.28 -8.19 13.64
N ASP A 126 12.27 -9.07 13.56
CA ASP A 126 11.32 -9.27 14.65
C ASP A 126 11.94 -9.97 15.87
N GLU A 127 12.86 -10.92 15.65
CA GLU A 127 13.50 -11.69 16.73
C GLU A 127 14.70 -10.97 17.36
N ARG A 128 15.46 -10.20 16.57
CA ARG A 128 16.75 -9.61 16.98
C ARG A 128 16.73 -8.08 17.01
N GLY A 129 15.64 -7.45 16.59
CA GLY A 129 15.47 -5.99 16.54
C GLY A 129 15.93 -5.38 15.21
N TYR A 130 15.58 -4.11 15.00
CA TYR A 130 15.88 -3.35 13.77
C TYR A 130 17.39 -3.18 13.52
N ASP A 131 18.23 -3.17 14.56
CA ASP A 131 19.70 -3.07 14.43
C ASP A 131 20.33 -4.37 13.86
N ALA A 132 19.60 -5.49 13.85
CA ALA A 132 20.12 -6.77 13.42
C ALA A 132 20.21 -6.91 11.89
N ILE A 133 19.46 -6.11 11.14
CA ILE A 133 19.55 -5.98 9.68
C ILE A 133 19.48 -4.48 9.36
N PRO A 134 20.52 -3.86 8.78
CA PRO A 134 20.51 -2.45 8.39
C PRO A 134 19.34 -2.07 7.47
N ALA A 135 18.92 -0.82 7.55
CA ALA A 135 17.85 -0.26 6.73
C ALA A 135 18.10 -0.48 5.24
N SER A 136 19.31 -0.21 4.75
CA SER A 136 19.71 -0.44 3.35
C SER A 136 19.45 -1.87 2.86
N VAL A 137 19.69 -2.90 3.68
CA VAL A 137 19.38 -4.29 3.29
C VAL A 137 17.86 -4.54 3.23
N ARG A 138 17.09 -3.94 4.15
CA ARG A 138 15.62 -4.04 4.13
C ARG A 138 15.02 -3.28 2.95
N ALA A 139 15.52 -2.07 2.67
CA ALA A 139 15.14 -1.28 1.50
C ALA A 139 15.45 -2.01 0.18
N LYS A 140 16.59 -2.70 0.08
CA LYS A 140 16.87 -3.57 -1.08
C LYS A 140 15.95 -4.77 -1.20
N ALA A 141 15.50 -5.34 -0.09
CA ALA A 141 14.46 -6.37 -0.13
C ALA A 141 13.13 -5.79 -0.65
N VAL A 142 12.79 -4.56 -0.27
CA VAL A 142 11.61 -3.82 -0.78
C VAL A 142 11.70 -3.53 -2.27
N GLU A 143 12.85 -3.03 -2.75
CA GLU A 143 13.09 -2.83 -4.19
C GLU A 143 12.94 -4.15 -4.95
N ALA A 144 13.52 -5.23 -4.44
CA ALA A 144 13.47 -6.55 -5.08
C ALA A 144 12.04 -7.09 -5.21
N ILE A 145 11.24 -7.03 -4.15
CA ILE A 145 9.84 -7.47 -4.20
C ILE A 145 9.00 -6.55 -5.09
N GLY A 146 9.33 -5.26 -5.15
CA GLY A 146 8.69 -4.27 -6.01
C GLY A 146 8.71 -4.65 -7.49
N LEU A 147 9.78 -5.29 -7.95
CA LEU A 147 9.92 -5.77 -9.33
C LEU A 147 8.91 -6.87 -9.71
N PHE A 148 8.34 -7.57 -8.73
CA PHE A 148 7.34 -8.63 -8.92
C PHE A 148 5.92 -8.20 -8.52
N LEU A 149 5.69 -6.92 -8.24
CA LEU A 149 4.33 -6.44 -8.00
C LEU A 149 3.46 -6.64 -9.26
N PRO A 150 2.16 -6.97 -9.09
CA PRO A 150 1.40 -6.99 -7.83
C PRO A 150 1.52 -8.28 -7.00
N ASP A 151 2.17 -9.32 -7.51
CA ASP A 151 2.14 -10.66 -6.93
C ASP A 151 2.78 -10.77 -5.54
N THR A 152 3.67 -9.85 -5.19
CA THR A 152 4.43 -9.77 -3.94
C THR A 152 3.89 -8.73 -2.96
N LEU A 153 2.64 -8.27 -3.15
CA LEU A 153 2.05 -7.26 -2.29
C LEU A 153 1.99 -7.68 -0.82
N ALA A 154 1.79 -8.97 -0.54
CA ALA A 154 1.75 -9.50 0.82
C ALA A 154 3.10 -9.32 1.54
N GLU A 155 4.20 -9.55 0.83
CA GLU A 155 5.55 -9.33 1.32
C GLU A 155 5.82 -7.83 1.51
N LEU A 156 5.38 -6.98 0.57
CA LEU A 156 5.55 -5.52 0.69
C LEU A 156 4.86 -4.97 1.94
N VAL A 157 3.68 -5.50 2.27
CA VAL A 157 2.92 -5.14 3.46
C VAL A 157 3.70 -5.37 4.76
N GLU A 158 4.60 -6.35 4.83
CA GLU A 158 5.43 -6.58 6.01
C GLU A 158 6.48 -5.49 6.27
N PHE A 159 6.88 -4.79 5.20
CA PHE A 159 7.84 -3.68 5.26
C PHE A 159 7.15 -2.32 5.44
N MET A 160 5.84 -2.21 5.20
CA MET A 160 5.08 -0.97 5.44
C MET A 160 5.04 -0.52 6.91
N ALA A 161 5.24 -1.47 7.84
CA ALA A 161 5.31 -1.19 9.27
C ALA A 161 6.73 -0.85 9.75
N ASP A 162 7.70 -0.76 8.84
CA ASP A 162 9.07 -0.36 9.18
C ASP A 162 9.10 1.13 9.55
N SER A 163 9.72 1.45 10.69
CA SER A 163 9.80 2.84 11.18
C SER A 163 10.98 3.61 10.57
N ASP A 164 11.85 2.92 9.83
CA ASP A 164 13.01 3.54 9.21
C ASP A 164 12.63 4.33 7.95
N PRO A 165 13.02 5.61 7.82
CA PRO A 165 12.69 6.44 6.67
C PRO A 165 13.15 5.87 5.34
N GLU A 166 14.33 5.24 5.27
CA GLU A 166 14.88 4.70 4.03
C GLU A 166 14.01 3.55 3.49
N VAL A 167 13.54 2.71 4.40
CA VAL A 167 12.64 1.60 4.06
C VAL A 167 11.24 2.14 3.70
N ALA A 168 10.74 3.11 4.44
CA ALA A 168 9.45 3.73 4.18
C ALA A 168 9.41 4.43 2.80
N ASP A 169 10.47 5.14 2.44
CA ASP A 169 10.62 5.80 1.14
C ASP A 169 10.66 4.74 0.02
N SER A 170 11.45 3.68 0.18
CA SER A 170 11.48 2.57 -0.77
C SER A 170 10.12 1.91 -0.96
N VAL A 171 9.36 1.68 0.13
CA VAL A 171 8.00 1.16 0.06
C VAL A 171 7.08 2.12 -0.69
N SER A 172 7.19 3.43 -0.43
CA SER A 172 6.40 4.45 -1.11
C SER A 172 6.68 4.47 -2.62
N ASP A 173 7.94 4.36 -3.03
CA ASP A 173 8.32 4.31 -4.44
C ASP A 173 7.73 3.09 -5.17
N GLN A 174 7.75 1.92 -4.52
CA GLN A 174 7.14 0.71 -5.08
C GLN A 174 5.61 0.82 -5.12
N LEU A 175 5.00 1.47 -4.13
CA LEU A 175 3.57 1.75 -4.14
C LEU A 175 3.19 2.70 -5.27
N ASP A 176 3.84 3.85 -5.40
CA ASP A 176 3.56 4.81 -6.46
C ASP A 176 3.73 4.16 -7.84
N THR A 177 4.74 3.30 -8.00
CA THR A 177 4.91 2.48 -9.19
C THR A 177 3.69 1.60 -9.47
N LEU A 178 3.23 0.85 -8.47
CA LEU A 178 2.06 -0.02 -8.58
C LEU A 178 0.77 0.77 -8.87
N LEU A 179 0.59 1.92 -8.23
CA LEU A 179 -0.61 2.76 -8.36
C LEU A 179 -0.71 3.43 -9.73
N ASN A 180 0.43 3.64 -10.39
CA ASN A 180 0.51 4.20 -11.74
C ASN A 180 0.56 3.11 -12.82
N ASP A 181 0.53 1.82 -12.46
CA ASP A 181 0.51 0.74 -13.43
C ASP A 181 -0.86 0.64 -14.11
N THR A 182 -0.93 1.16 -15.34
CA THR A 182 -2.14 1.15 -16.17
C THR A 182 -2.58 -0.24 -16.63
N THR A 183 -1.78 -1.29 -16.39
CA THR A 183 -2.14 -2.67 -16.76
C THR A 183 -3.05 -3.34 -15.73
N VAL A 184 -3.11 -2.81 -14.51
CA VAL A 184 -3.93 -3.32 -13.41
C VAL A 184 -5.39 -2.86 -13.59
N GLY A 185 -6.34 -3.79 -13.50
CA GLY A 185 -7.77 -3.45 -13.53
C GLY A 185 -8.25 -2.74 -12.26
N ASP A 186 -9.27 -1.87 -12.36
CA ASP A 186 -9.77 -1.10 -11.21
C ASP A 186 -10.20 -1.95 -10.01
N LYS A 187 -10.76 -3.14 -10.25
CA LYS A 187 -11.12 -4.12 -9.20
C LYS A 187 -9.89 -4.70 -8.49
N GLU A 188 -8.83 -4.98 -9.23
CA GLU A 188 -7.58 -5.50 -8.68
C GLU A 188 -6.89 -4.41 -7.87
N LEU A 189 -6.79 -3.20 -8.44
CA LEU A 189 -6.31 -2.01 -7.76
C LEU A 189 -7.10 -1.74 -6.47
N SER A 190 -8.43 -1.84 -6.52
CA SER A 190 -9.30 -1.74 -5.33
C SER A 190 -8.93 -2.75 -4.25
N GLY A 191 -8.75 -4.02 -4.61
CA GLY A 191 -8.32 -5.06 -3.67
C GLY A 191 -6.96 -4.79 -3.04
N MET A 192 -6.01 -4.27 -3.83
CA MET A 192 -4.68 -3.90 -3.37
C MET A 192 -4.72 -2.71 -2.43
N LEU A 193 -5.40 -1.62 -2.80
CA LEU A 193 -5.57 -0.42 -1.97
C LEU A 193 -6.22 -0.73 -0.63
N VAL A 194 -7.27 -1.56 -0.63
CA VAL A 194 -7.93 -2.02 0.61
C VAL A 194 -6.96 -2.82 1.47
N THR A 195 -6.13 -3.66 0.87
CA THR A 195 -5.13 -4.46 1.60
C THR A 195 -4.07 -3.57 2.24
N ILE A 196 -3.51 -2.62 1.47
CA ILE A 196 -2.51 -1.67 1.93
C ILE A 196 -3.06 -0.79 3.06
N SER A 197 -4.30 -0.30 2.92
CA SER A 197 -4.93 0.61 3.89
C SER A 197 -5.08 0.03 5.30
N LYS A 198 -5.02 -1.30 5.44
CA LYS A 198 -5.13 -2.00 6.75
C LYS A 198 -3.86 -1.91 7.58
N VAL A 199 -2.73 -1.63 6.94
CA VAL A 199 -1.41 -1.63 7.57
C VAL A 199 -0.69 -0.29 7.45
N LEU A 200 -0.99 0.48 6.42
CA LEU A 200 -0.28 1.72 6.14
C LEU A 200 -0.65 2.80 7.16
N THR A 201 0.39 3.46 7.67
CA THR A 201 0.28 4.59 8.62
C THR A 201 0.98 5.85 8.13
N ASN A 202 1.76 5.77 7.06
CA ASN A 202 2.41 6.94 6.44
C ASN A 202 1.35 7.79 5.74
N GLU A 203 1.23 9.06 6.12
CA GLU A 203 0.21 9.97 5.59
C GLU A 203 0.40 10.29 4.11
N ASP A 204 1.63 10.52 3.66
CA ASP A 204 1.92 10.84 2.25
C ASP A 204 1.57 9.66 1.34
N ALA A 205 1.94 8.44 1.75
CA ALA A 205 1.59 7.24 0.99
C ALA A 205 0.06 7.00 0.99
N ILE A 206 -0.65 7.31 2.08
CA ILE A 206 -2.12 7.22 2.14
C ILE A 206 -2.77 8.25 1.21
N ASP A 207 -2.20 9.45 1.08
CA ASP A 207 -2.67 10.47 0.16
C ASP A 207 -2.49 10.00 -1.30
N SER A 208 -1.39 9.33 -1.65
CA SER A 208 -1.23 8.65 -2.95
C SER A 208 -2.32 7.60 -3.20
N LEU A 209 -2.70 6.80 -2.18
CA LEU A 209 -3.81 5.84 -2.30
C LEU A 209 -5.13 6.56 -2.61
N ALA A 210 -5.45 7.62 -1.88
CA ALA A 210 -6.67 8.40 -2.08
C ALA A 210 -6.75 8.97 -3.50
N MET A 211 -5.66 9.60 -3.98
CA MET A 211 -5.57 10.11 -5.34
C MET A 211 -5.74 8.99 -6.39
N SER A 212 -5.18 7.80 -6.14
CA SER A 212 -5.33 6.65 -7.04
C SER A 212 -6.78 6.17 -7.13
N ILE A 213 -7.52 6.16 -6.00
CA ILE A 213 -8.97 5.88 -6.02
C ILE A 213 -9.67 6.89 -6.94
N ASP A 214 -9.43 8.17 -6.74
CA ASP A 214 -10.13 9.22 -7.46
C ASP A 214 -9.76 9.32 -8.95
N CYS A 215 -8.54 8.94 -9.33
CA CYS A 215 -8.07 9.09 -10.70
C CYS A 215 -8.22 7.82 -11.55
N ASN A 216 -8.09 6.64 -10.95
CA ASN A 216 -7.87 5.39 -11.70
C ASN A 216 -9.04 4.40 -11.66
N MET A 217 -10.13 4.73 -10.95
CA MET A 217 -11.27 3.83 -10.79
C MET A 217 -12.54 4.41 -11.41
N ARG A 218 -13.49 3.54 -11.76
CA ARG A 218 -14.88 3.94 -12.05
C ARG A 218 -15.61 4.31 -10.75
N ASN A 219 -16.65 5.13 -10.85
CA ASN A 219 -17.39 5.64 -9.69
C ASN A 219 -17.92 4.52 -8.79
N SER A 220 -18.44 3.43 -9.38
CA SER A 220 -18.93 2.27 -8.61
C SER A 220 -17.82 1.59 -7.81
N VAL A 221 -16.62 1.47 -8.39
CA VAL A 221 -15.45 0.87 -7.74
C VAL A 221 -14.88 1.82 -6.70
N LYS A 222 -14.78 3.13 -6.97
CA LYS A 222 -14.38 4.15 -5.98
C LYS A 222 -15.20 4.07 -4.72
N VAL A 223 -16.52 4.14 -4.86
CA VAL A 223 -17.46 4.13 -3.74
C VAL A 223 -17.31 2.84 -2.94
N LYS A 224 -17.17 1.70 -3.61
CA LYS A 224 -16.95 0.42 -2.94
C LYS A 224 -15.61 0.39 -2.19
N THR A 225 -14.53 0.88 -2.80
CA THR A 225 -13.19 0.95 -2.19
C THR A 225 -13.23 1.84 -0.94
N TYR A 226 -13.79 3.05 -1.05
CA TYR A 226 -13.98 3.95 0.10
C TYR A 226 -14.75 3.27 1.23
N CYS A 227 -15.87 2.59 0.92
CA CYS A 227 -16.65 1.88 1.92
C CYS A 227 -15.86 0.79 2.64
N GLN A 228 -15.01 0.04 1.92
CA GLN A 228 -14.20 -1.05 2.48
C GLN A 228 -13.03 -0.53 3.33
N ILE A 229 -12.38 0.56 2.91
CA ILE A 229 -11.31 1.19 3.70
C ILE A 229 -11.91 1.81 4.97
N LEU A 230 -13.08 2.45 4.88
CA LEU A 230 -13.81 2.95 6.04
C LEU A 230 -14.16 1.86 7.08
N ASP A 231 -14.28 0.60 6.66
CA ASP A 231 -14.55 -0.54 7.55
C ASP A 231 -13.30 -1.16 8.17
N THR A 232 -12.21 -1.21 7.39
CA THR A 232 -11.08 -2.10 7.69
C THR A 232 -9.73 -1.41 7.77
N GLY A 233 -9.63 -0.18 7.28
CA GLY A 233 -8.41 0.60 7.26
C GLY A 233 -7.94 1.01 8.65
N THR A 234 -6.68 1.43 8.74
CA THR A 234 -6.12 2.04 9.94
C THR A 234 -6.86 3.35 10.27
N THR A 235 -6.74 3.82 11.52
CA THR A 235 -7.33 5.12 11.93
C THR A 235 -6.89 6.27 11.03
N VAL A 236 -5.62 6.26 10.60
CA VAL A 236 -5.04 7.26 9.70
C VAL A 236 -5.66 7.14 8.31
N ALA A 237 -5.72 5.94 7.75
CA ALA A 237 -6.36 5.70 6.46
C ALA A 237 -7.84 6.11 6.47
N VAL A 238 -8.59 5.76 7.51
CA VAL A 238 -10.01 6.16 7.66
C VAL A 238 -10.17 7.67 7.72
N ALA A 239 -9.28 8.38 8.41
CA ALA A 239 -9.31 9.84 8.49
C ALA A 239 -9.09 10.47 7.10
N ARG A 240 -8.07 10.02 6.36
CA ARG A 240 -7.80 10.52 5.01
C ARG A 240 -8.85 10.13 3.98
N MET A 241 -9.43 8.94 4.07
CA MET A 241 -10.59 8.60 3.22
C MET A 241 -11.76 9.54 3.47
N LYS A 242 -12.00 10.01 4.71
CA LYS A 242 -13.05 11.01 4.96
C LYS A 242 -12.74 12.36 4.31
N GLU A 243 -11.47 12.76 4.27
CA GLU A 243 -11.04 13.97 3.53
C GLU A 243 -11.29 13.81 2.04
N ALA A 244 -10.83 12.72 1.44
CA ALA A 244 -11.03 12.42 0.02
C ALA A 244 -12.53 12.30 -0.35
N ILE A 245 -13.35 11.68 0.50
CA ILE A 245 -14.80 11.61 0.31
C ILE A 245 -15.43 13.01 0.37
N ALA A 246 -14.98 13.88 1.29
CA ALA A 246 -15.48 15.24 1.37
C ALA A 246 -15.16 16.02 0.08
N GLU A 247 -13.94 15.85 -0.44
CA GLU A 247 -13.53 16.42 -1.73
C GLU A 247 -14.35 15.88 -2.90
N LEU A 248 -14.55 14.57 -3.00
CA LEU A 248 -15.39 13.91 -4.01
C LEU A 248 -16.82 14.47 -4.02
N MET A 249 -17.36 14.75 -2.84
CA MET A 249 -18.71 15.27 -2.65
C MET A 249 -18.78 16.80 -2.71
N GLU A 250 -17.66 17.50 -2.87
CA GLU A 250 -17.54 18.96 -2.84
C GLU A 250 -18.09 19.60 -1.55
N VAL A 251 -17.87 18.93 -0.40
CA VAL A 251 -18.29 19.39 0.94
C VAL A 251 -17.09 19.54 1.88
N GLU A 252 -17.27 20.23 3.00
CA GLU A 252 -16.26 20.19 4.06
C GLU A 252 -16.34 18.87 4.85
N VAL A 253 -15.22 18.42 5.41
CA VAL A 253 -15.19 17.22 6.28
C VAL A 253 -16.12 17.38 7.49
N SER A 254 -16.32 18.61 7.96
CA SER A 254 -17.24 18.97 9.04
C SER A 254 -18.72 18.70 8.71
N GLU A 255 -19.06 18.63 7.42
CA GLU A 255 -20.41 18.39 6.90
C GLU A 255 -20.69 16.91 6.61
N LEU A 256 -19.65 16.06 6.68
CA LEU A 256 -19.81 14.62 6.62
C LEU A 256 -20.45 14.10 7.91
N PRO A 257 -21.33 13.08 7.82
CA PRO A 257 -21.86 12.42 9.01
C PRO A 257 -20.75 11.87 9.90
N ALA A 258 -20.88 12.04 11.22
CA ALA A 258 -19.89 11.51 12.16
C ALA A 258 -19.80 9.96 12.13
N ASN A 259 -20.91 9.29 11.84
CA ASN A 259 -20.99 7.83 11.76
C ASN A 259 -20.71 7.33 10.34
N THR A 260 -19.77 6.40 10.22
CA THR A 260 -19.38 5.71 8.99
C THR A 260 -20.55 5.13 8.20
N VAL A 261 -21.58 4.57 8.85
CA VAL A 261 -22.77 4.02 8.16
C VAL A 261 -23.49 5.10 7.35
N ALA A 262 -23.65 6.29 7.92
CA ALA A 262 -24.31 7.40 7.24
C ALA A 262 -23.43 7.99 6.13
N ILE A 263 -22.10 7.98 6.27
CA ILE A 263 -21.17 8.35 5.19
C ILE A 263 -21.34 7.40 4.00
N LYS A 264 -21.39 6.08 4.24
CA LYS A 264 -21.57 5.09 3.18
C LYS A 264 -22.91 5.23 2.45
N ASN A 265 -23.99 5.52 3.18
CA ASN A 265 -25.29 5.79 2.55
C ASN A 265 -25.20 7.00 1.61
N LYS A 266 -24.58 8.11 2.07
CA LYS A 266 -24.32 9.28 1.23
C LYS A 266 -23.47 8.96 -0.01
N LEU A 267 -22.45 8.11 0.11
CA LEU A 267 -21.65 7.65 -1.03
C LEU A 267 -22.48 6.85 -2.05
N ASN A 268 -23.38 5.98 -1.59
CA ASN A 268 -24.29 5.26 -2.47
C ASN A 268 -25.31 6.20 -3.14
N GLU A 269 -25.86 7.17 -2.40
CA GLU A 269 -26.71 8.22 -2.98
C GLU A 269 -25.96 9.06 -4.03
N TRP A 270 -24.70 9.39 -3.78
CA TRP A 270 -23.84 10.07 -4.75
C TRP A 270 -23.62 9.24 -6.02
N LEU A 271 -23.42 7.93 -5.88
CA LEU A 271 -23.26 7.00 -7.01
C LEU A 271 -24.51 6.90 -7.86
N GLU A 272 -25.70 6.94 -7.27
CA GLU A 272 -26.97 6.94 -8.02
C GLU A 272 -27.10 8.15 -8.95
N VAL A 273 -26.52 9.29 -8.56
CA VAL A 273 -26.51 10.54 -9.36
C VAL A 273 -25.30 10.59 -10.32
N ASN A 274 -24.22 9.89 -9.99
CA ASN A 274 -22.98 9.86 -10.76
C ASN A 274 -22.62 8.41 -11.17
N PRO A 275 -23.47 7.73 -11.96
CA PRO A 275 -23.21 6.36 -12.37
C PRO A 275 -21.97 6.26 -13.26
N ASP A 276 -21.44 5.05 -13.41
CA ASP A 276 -20.38 4.77 -14.37
C ASP A 276 -20.81 5.15 -15.79
N GLY A 277 -19.88 5.66 -16.61
CA GLY A 277 -20.18 6.07 -17.98
C GLY A 277 -20.45 4.87 -18.90
N GLU A 278 -21.30 5.04 -19.93
CA GLU A 278 -21.56 3.97 -20.89
C GLU A 278 -20.31 3.55 -21.70
N GLU A 279 -19.37 4.48 -21.93
CA GLU A 279 -18.08 4.23 -22.62
C GLU A 279 -17.06 3.49 -21.74
N ASP A 280 -17.25 3.46 -20.40
CA ASP A 280 -16.36 2.73 -19.49
C ASP A 280 -16.50 1.20 -19.62
N ASN A 281 -17.53 0.74 -20.33
CA ASN A 281 -17.70 -0.66 -20.71
C ASN A 281 -16.86 -1.06 -21.93
N ASP A 282 -16.47 -0.12 -22.80
CA ASP A 282 -15.80 -0.43 -24.07
C ASP A 282 -14.27 -0.57 -23.95
N PHE A 283 -13.65 0.08 -22.94
CA PHE A 283 -12.21 -0.09 -22.68
C PHE A 283 -11.84 -1.51 -22.20
N TYR A 284 -12.79 -2.22 -21.58
CA TYR A 284 -12.58 -3.55 -20.98
C TYR A 284 -13.26 -4.72 -21.72
N LYS A 285 -13.88 -4.49 -22.88
CA LYS A 285 -14.49 -5.56 -23.72
C LYS A 285 -13.50 -6.57 -24.33
N GLY A 286 -12.21 -6.51 -23.96
CA GLY A 286 -11.17 -7.42 -24.41
C GLY A 286 -10.80 -8.54 -23.44
N VAL A 287 -11.45 -8.63 -22.27
CA VAL A 287 -11.17 -9.67 -21.26
C VAL A 287 -12.49 -10.29 -20.79
N GLU A 288 -13.20 -10.92 -21.72
CA GLU A 288 -14.18 -11.97 -21.39
C GLU A 288 -13.73 -13.23 -22.14
N ASP A 289 -13.72 -14.36 -21.40
CA ASP A 289 -13.12 -15.67 -21.69
C ASP A 289 -13.25 -16.23 -23.13
#